data_AF-A0A8V0Z528-F1
#
_entry.id   AF-A0A8V0Z528-F1
#
_cell.length_a   1.000
_cell.length_b   1.000
_cell.length_c   1.000
_cell.angle_alpha   90.00
_cell.angle_beta   90.00
_cell.angle_gamma   90.00
#
_symmetry.space_group_name_H-M   'P 1'
#
loop_
_entity.id
_entity.type
_entity.pdbx_description
1 polymer ?
#
loop_
_entity_poly.entity_id
_entity_poly.type
_entity_poly.pdbx_seq_one_letter_code
_entity_poly.pdbx_strand_id
1 'polypeptide(L)'
;MSSDFESYEQDFAVLTADITGRIGRVPKLLGDEKKQMVANIEKQLEEARELLEQMELEVREIPPQSRGMYSSRMRSYKQEMGKLEADFPEEGSWHLCFQTIGNGRVQNWMGLERVCLNAHEMKQIH
;
A
#
# COMPACT_ATOMS: atom_id res chain seq x y z
N MET A 1 0.15 -24.02 -17.42
CA MET A 1 0.07 -22.55 -17.31
C MET A 1 -0.49 -22.30 -15.92
N SER A 2 0.28 -21.62 -15.07
CA SER A 2 0.09 -21.54 -13.61
C SER A 2 -1.29 -20.93 -13.29
N SER A 3 -2.21 -21.78 -12.80
CA SER A 3 -3.54 -21.37 -12.35
C SER A 3 -3.47 -20.50 -11.10
N ASP A 4 -2.36 -20.59 -10.37
CA ASP A 4 -2.18 -19.96 -9.07
C ASP A 4 -1.85 -18.47 -9.23
N PHE A 5 -1.06 -18.08 -10.24
CA PHE A 5 -0.75 -16.67 -10.50
C PHE A 5 -2.00 -15.84 -10.82
N GLU A 6 -2.90 -16.34 -11.67
CA GLU A 6 -4.12 -15.61 -12.04
C GLU A 6 -5.10 -15.50 -10.84
N SER A 7 -5.12 -16.51 -9.96
CA SER A 7 -5.85 -16.43 -8.68
C SER A 7 -5.28 -15.34 -7.78
N TYR A 8 -3.95 -15.30 -7.62
CA TYR A 8 -3.29 -14.27 -6.81
C TYR A 8 -3.48 -12.86 -7.39
N GLU A 9 -3.50 -12.71 -8.72
CA GLU A 9 -3.82 -11.43 -9.37
C GLU A 9 -5.22 -10.96 -9.01
N GLN A 10 -6.21 -11.87 -9.00
CA GLN A 10 -7.58 -11.53 -8.62
C GLN A 10 -7.69 -11.17 -7.14
N ASP A 11 -7.07 -11.96 -6.26
CA ASP A 11 -7.08 -11.70 -4.82
C ASP A 11 -6.42 -10.35 -4.50
N PHE A 12 -5.27 -10.06 -5.12
CA PHE A 12 -4.60 -8.76 -4.99
C PHE A 12 -5.49 -7.60 -5.46
N ALA A 13 -6.16 -7.74 -6.62
CA ALA A 13 -7.05 -6.69 -7.13
C ALA A 13 -8.25 -6.43 -6.20
N VAL A 14 -8.83 -7.48 -5.60
CA VAL A 14 -9.93 -7.34 -4.63
C VAL A 14 -9.44 -6.67 -3.35
N LEU A 15 -8.29 -7.11 -2.84
CA LEU A 15 -7.73 -6.64 -1.58
C LEU A 15 -7.33 -5.16 -1.67
N THR A 16 -6.65 -4.75 -2.74
CA THR A 16 -6.27 -3.35 -3.00
C THR A 16 -7.46 -2.42 -3.15
N ALA A 17 -8.53 -2.88 -3.80
CA ALA A 17 -9.79 -2.13 -3.89
C ALA A 17 -10.47 -1.96 -2.52
N ASP A 18 -10.50 -3.01 -1.70
CA ASP A 18 -11.06 -2.96 -0.35
C ASP A 18 -10.26 -2.02 0.57
N ILE A 19 -8.91 -2.12 0.55
CA ILE A 19 -8.00 -1.21 1.26
C ILE A 19 -8.29 0.24 0.86
N THR A 20 -8.31 0.54 -0.44
CA THR A 20 -8.57 1.90 -0.95
C THR A 20 -9.93 2.42 -0.47
N GLY A 21 -10.97 1.57 -0.53
CA GLY A 21 -12.31 1.90 -0.07
C GLY A 21 -12.37 2.20 1.43
N ARG A 22 -11.57 1.50 2.24
CA ARG A 22 -11.47 1.71 3.70
C ARG A 22 -10.69 2.96 4.05
N ILE A 23 -9.56 3.21 3.40
CA ILE A 23 -8.77 4.44 3.57
C ILE A 23 -9.65 5.67 3.37
N GLY A 24 -10.50 5.68 2.32
CA GLY A 24 -11.46 6.76 2.08
C GLY A 24 -12.54 6.94 3.16
N ARG A 25 -12.76 5.93 4.01
CA ARG A 25 -13.71 5.98 5.14
C ARG A 25 -13.06 6.40 6.45
N VAL A 26 -11.77 6.08 6.67
CA VAL A 26 -11.00 6.44 7.88
C VAL A 26 -11.22 7.89 8.38
N PRO A 27 -11.19 8.94 7.54
CA PRO A 27 -11.37 10.31 8.03
C PRO A 27 -12.78 10.60 8.57
N LYS A 28 -13.76 9.74 8.30
CA LYS A 28 -15.13 9.85 8.81
C LYS A 28 -15.34 9.11 10.15
N LEU A 29 -14.38 8.27 10.55
CA LEU A 29 -14.43 7.46 11.77
C LEU A 29 -13.69 8.18 12.89
N LEU A 30 -14.11 7.96 14.14
CA LEU A 30 -13.53 8.62 15.32
C LEU A 30 -13.29 7.59 16.44
N GLY A 31 -12.39 7.93 17.37
CA GLY A 31 -12.13 7.11 18.56
C GLY A 31 -11.66 5.68 18.24
N ASP A 32 -12.22 4.70 18.94
CA ASP A 32 -11.83 3.29 18.81
C ASP A 32 -12.20 2.68 17.45
N GLU A 33 -13.28 3.14 16.81
CA GLU A 33 -13.69 2.66 15.49
C GLU A 33 -12.64 3.01 14.42
N LYS A 34 -12.05 4.22 14.53
CA LYS A 34 -10.92 4.62 13.69
C LYS A 34 -9.70 3.73 13.94
N LYS A 35 -9.35 3.47 15.20
CA LYS A 35 -8.21 2.61 15.56
C LYS A 35 -8.38 1.19 15.02
N GLN A 36 -9.57 0.61 15.15
CA GLN A 36 -9.88 -0.71 14.61
C GLN A 36 -9.82 -0.74 13.09
N MET A 37 -10.32 0.29 12.41
CA MET A 37 -10.22 0.39 10.95
C MET A 37 -8.77 0.50 10.49
N VAL A 38 -7.96 1.32 11.18
CA VAL A 38 -6.53 1.48 10.91
C VAL A 38 -5.81 0.13 11.04
N ALA A 39 -5.98 -0.58 12.15
CA ALA A 39 -5.36 -1.89 12.37
C ALA A 39 -5.81 -2.93 11.33
N ASN A 40 -7.05 -2.86 10.85
CA ASN A 40 -7.55 -3.73 9.80
C ASN A 40 -6.89 -3.42 8.45
N ILE A 41 -6.75 -2.14 8.11
CA ILE A 41 -6.05 -1.70 6.90
C ILE A 41 -4.58 -2.15 6.93
N GLU A 42 -3.89 -1.99 8.06
CA GLU A 42 -2.50 -2.45 8.23
C GLU A 42 -2.37 -3.96 8.00
N LYS A 43 -3.28 -4.75 8.57
CA LYS A 43 -3.30 -6.19 8.35
C LYS A 43 -3.53 -6.53 6.87
N GLN A 44 -4.48 -5.86 6.22
CA GLN A 44 -4.76 -6.09 4.80
C GLN A 44 -3.58 -5.67 3.91
N LEU A 45 -2.86 -4.60 4.26
CA LEU A 45 -1.64 -4.22 3.55
C LEU A 45 -0.56 -5.31 3.67
N GLU A 46 -0.41 -5.92 4.84
CA GLU A 46 0.52 -7.05 5.01
C GLU A 46 0.09 -8.26 4.16
N GLU A 47 -1.19 -8.63 4.19
CA GLU A 47 -1.74 -9.70 3.34
C GLU A 47 -1.49 -9.40 1.84
N ALA A 48 -1.55 -8.13 1.42
CA ALA A 48 -1.25 -7.69 0.06
C ALA A 48 0.22 -7.90 -0.32
N ARG A 49 1.14 -7.61 0.63
CA ARG A 49 2.59 -7.81 0.44
C ARG A 49 2.91 -9.29 0.31
N GLU A 50 2.36 -10.12 1.19
CA GLU A 50 2.54 -11.56 1.13
C GLU A 50 2.08 -12.12 -0.23
N LEU A 51 0.92 -11.68 -0.74
CA LEU A 51 0.44 -12.05 -2.07
C LEU A 51 1.37 -11.60 -3.20
N LEU A 52 1.95 -10.40 -3.12
CA LEU A 52 2.94 -9.93 -4.09
C LEU A 52 4.19 -10.79 -4.09
N GLU A 53 4.66 -11.21 -2.91
CA GLU A 53 5.81 -12.11 -2.78
C GLU A 53 5.51 -13.48 -3.38
N GLN A 54 4.32 -14.04 -3.15
CA GLN A 54 3.89 -15.29 -3.79
C GLN A 54 3.86 -15.16 -5.32
N MET A 55 3.27 -14.08 -5.84
CA MET A 55 3.27 -13.80 -7.28
C MET A 55 4.70 -13.67 -7.85
N GLU A 56 5.63 -13.06 -7.12
CA GLU A 56 7.02 -12.99 -7.56
C GLU A 56 7.72 -14.34 -7.62
N LEU A 57 7.44 -15.24 -6.67
CA LEU A 57 7.97 -16.60 -6.69
C LEU A 57 7.46 -17.36 -7.93
N GLU A 58 6.16 -17.32 -8.19
CA GLU A 58 5.55 -17.91 -9.39
C GLU A 58 6.22 -17.40 -10.67
N VAL A 59 6.43 -16.08 -10.79
CA VAL A 59 7.07 -15.47 -11.97
C VAL A 59 8.52 -15.93 -12.15
N ARG A 60 9.24 -16.21 -11.07
CA ARG A 60 10.60 -16.75 -11.13
C ARG A 60 10.64 -18.19 -11.64
N GLU A 61 9.60 -18.97 -11.37
CA GLU A 61 9.46 -20.34 -11.88
C GLU A 61 9.07 -20.39 -13.37
N ILE A 62 8.42 -19.35 -13.90
CA ILE A 62 8.06 -19.26 -15.32
C ILE A 62 9.32 -19.21 -16.21
N PRO A 63 9.38 -19.97 -17.32
CA PRO A 63 10.50 -19.92 -18.27
C PRO A 63 10.75 -18.51 -18.84
N PRO A 64 12.01 -18.12 -19.09
CA PRO A 64 12.36 -16.76 -19.52
C PRO A 64 11.67 -16.31 -20.81
N GLN A 65 11.31 -17.25 -21.70
CA GLN A 65 10.59 -16.98 -22.95
C GLN A 65 9.18 -16.41 -22.72
N SER A 66 8.50 -16.83 -21.65
CA SER A 66 7.13 -16.39 -21.33
C SER A 66 7.09 -15.35 -20.20
N ARG A 67 8.19 -15.17 -19.47
CA ARG A 67 8.29 -14.33 -18.26
C ARG A 67 8.08 -12.84 -18.53
N GLY A 68 8.40 -12.35 -19.73
CA GLY A 68 8.38 -10.91 -20.05
C GLY A 68 7.04 -10.23 -19.78
N MET A 69 5.92 -10.90 -20.11
CA MET A 69 4.58 -10.39 -19.84
C MET A 69 4.30 -10.28 -18.33
N TYR A 70 4.58 -11.34 -17.57
CA TYR A 70 4.37 -11.39 -16.14
C TYR A 70 5.24 -10.38 -15.38
N SER A 71 6.52 -10.22 -15.76
CA SER A 71 7.39 -9.21 -15.17
C SER A 71 6.88 -7.79 -15.38
N SER A 72 6.19 -7.51 -16.49
CA SER A 72 5.59 -6.19 -16.71
C SER A 72 4.40 -5.95 -15.78
N ARG A 73 3.53 -6.94 -15.61
CA ARG A 73 2.41 -6.87 -14.66
C ARG A 73 2.90 -6.71 -13.23
N MET A 74 3.94 -7.46 -12.86
CA MET A 74 4.51 -7.43 -11.51
C MET A 74 5.06 -6.05 -11.14
N ARG A 75 5.66 -5.33 -12.09
CA ARG A 75 6.06 -3.94 -11.87
C ARG A 75 4.86 -3.02 -11.61
N SER A 76 3.76 -3.21 -12.33
CA SER A 76 2.53 -2.43 -12.13
C SER A 76 1.94 -2.68 -10.74
N TYR A 77 1.85 -3.94 -10.30
CA TYR A 77 1.33 -4.28 -8.97
C TYR A 77 2.21 -3.75 -7.84
N LYS A 78 3.54 -3.81 -7.98
CA LYS A 78 4.47 -3.15 -7.03
C LYS A 78 4.28 -1.65 -6.97
N GLN A 79 4.04 -0.99 -8.10
CA GLN A 79 3.76 0.43 -8.14
C GLN A 79 2.43 0.76 -7.45
N GLU A 80 1.40 -0.07 -7.63
CA GLU A 80 0.11 0.08 -6.97
C GLU A 80 0.23 -0.09 -5.46
N MET A 81 0.98 -1.10 -5.00
CA MET A 81 1.29 -1.28 -3.59
C MET A 81 1.98 -0.05 -2.98
N GLY A 82 2.99 0.48 -3.67
CA GLY A 82 3.68 1.69 -3.22
C GLY A 82 2.76 2.91 -3.12
N LYS A 83 1.67 2.97 -3.89
CA LYS A 83 0.64 4.02 -3.72
C LYS A 83 -0.18 3.78 -2.46
N LEU A 84 -0.61 2.55 -2.20
CA LEU A 84 -1.39 2.20 -1.01
C LEU A 84 -0.59 2.46 0.28
N GLU A 85 0.70 2.15 0.28
CA GLU A 85 1.61 2.46 1.40
C GLU A 85 1.84 3.98 1.57
N ALA A 86 1.81 4.74 0.48
CA ALA A 86 1.91 6.20 0.54
C ALA A 86 0.60 6.85 1.02
N ASP A 87 -0.55 6.27 0.66
CA ASP A 87 -1.88 6.69 1.12
C ASP A 87 -2.12 6.30 2.58
N PHE A 88 -1.46 5.23 3.05
CA PHE A 88 -1.53 4.75 4.43
C PHE A 88 -0.13 4.47 5.00
N PRO A 89 0.63 5.52 5.34
CA PRO A 89 1.94 5.36 5.95
C PRO A 89 1.77 4.76 7.35
N GLU A 90 2.44 3.64 7.60
CA GLU A 90 2.53 3.04 8.94
C GLU A 90 2.91 4.11 9.98
N GLU A 91 2.40 3.96 11.21
CA GLU A 91 2.57 4.94 12.29
C GLU A 91 4.06 5.34 12.50
N GLY A 92 4.99 4.43 12.21
CA GLY A 92 6.44 4.66 12.26
C GLY A 92 7.03 5.50 11.12
N SER A 93 6.39 5.55 9.95
CA SER A 93 6.89 6.24 8.75
C SER A 93 6.71 7.77 8.80
N TRP A 94 5.71 8.25 9.55
CA TRP A 94 5.49 9.68 9.81
C TRP A 94 6.73 10.38 10.37
N HIS A 95 7.54 9.67 11.18
CA HIS A 95 8.78 10.20 11.75
C HIS A 95 9.88 10.41 10.70
N LEU A 96 9.98 9.52 9.70
CA LEU A 96 10.95 9.67 8.61
C LEU A 96 10.54 10.78 7.63
N CYS A 97 9.24 10.92 7.34
CA CYS A 97 8.73 12.00 6.48
C CYS A 97 9.02 13.39 7.09
N PHE A 98 9.00 13.51 8.43
CA PHE A 98 9.38 14.77 9.10
C PHE A 98 10.90 15.04 9.07
N GLN A 99 11.75 14.02 9.15
CA GLN A 99 13.22 14.18 9.08
C GLN A 99 13.73 14.54 7.66
N THR A 100 13.06 14.08 6.60
CA THR A 100 13.47 14.39 5.22
C THR A 100 13.06 15.80 4.79
N ILE A 101 11.97 16.37 5.35
CA ILE A 101 11.59 17.77 5.12
C ILE A 101 12.66 18.74 5.68
N GLY A 102 13.36 18.37 6.76
CA GLY A 102 14.44 19.17 7.35
C GLY A 102 15.76 19.21 6.56
N ASN A 103 15.94 18.38 5.53
CA ASN A 103 17.22 18.19 4.81
C ASN A 103 17.19 18.56 3.32
N GLY A 104 16.33 19.51 2.93
CA GLY A 104 16.51 20.31 1.70
C GLY A 104 16.56 19.54 0.38
N ARG A 105 16.05 18.31 0.31
CA ARG A 105 15.95 17.56 -0.95
C ARG A 105 14.48 17.46 -1.35
N VAL A 106 14.00 18.51 -2.03
CA VAL A 106 12.68 18.52 -2.69
C VAL A 106 12.72 17.50 -3.83
N GLN A 107 12.40 16.25 -3.52
CA GLN A 107 11.98 15.30 -4.54
C GLN A 107 10.46 15.42 -4.65
N ASN A 108 10.02 15.61 -5.89
CA ASN A 108 8.67 15.87 -6.33
C ASN A 108 7.60 14.98 -5.65
N TRP A 109 7.01 15.45 -4.53
CA TRP A 109 5.89 14.81 -3.83
C TRP A 109 4.59 15.57 -4.15
N MET A 110 4.20 15.63 -5.42
CA MET A 110 2.94 16.26 -5.90
C MET A 110 1.67 15.46 -5.54
N GLY A 111 1.60 14.86 -4.35
CA GLY A 111 0.42 14.10 -3.89
C GLY A 111 0.08 14.24 -2.41
N LEU A 112 0.91 14.91 -1.60
CA LEU A 112 0.79 14.89 -0.13
C LEU A 112 0.07 16.06 0.53
N GLU A 113 -0.50 17.00 -0.22
CA GLU A 113 -1.23 18.12 0.39
C GLU A 113 -2.44 17.67 1.21
N ARG A 114 -2.97 16.45 0.97
CA ARG A 114 -4.10 15.90 1.74
C ARG A 114 -3.69 15.05 2.95
N VAL A 115 -2.46 14.52 2.96
CA VAL A 115 -1.95 13.62 4.00
C VAL A 115 -1.34 14.42 5.16
N CYS A 116 -0.67 15.54 4.87
CA CYS A 116 -0.10 16.42 5.90
C CYS A 116 -1.17 17.12 6.77
N LEU A 117 -2.34 17.47 6.22
CA LEU A 117 -3.41 18.10 7.01
C LEU A 117 -4.00 17.16 8.07
N ASN A 118 -4.10 15.85 7.78
CA ASN A 118 -4.62 14.87 8.75
C ASN A 118 -3.60 14.46 9.81
N ALA A 119 -2.30 14.59 9.54
CA ALA A 119 -1.23 14.30 10.50
C ALA A 119 -1.27 15.23 11.72
N HIS A 120 -1.69 16.49 11.51
CA HIS A 120 -1.88 17.46 12.59
C HIS A 120 -3.11 17.11 13.46
N GLU A 121 -4.14 16.48 12.88
CA GLU A 121 -5.34 16.00 13.59
C GLU A 121 -5.11 14.66 14.31
N MET A 122 -4.23 13.77 13.82
CA MET A 122 -3.88 12.53 14.51
C MET A 122 -3.09 12.73 15.81
N LYS A 123 -2.40 13.87 15.97
CA LYS A 123 -1.72 14.24 17.23
C LYS A 123 -2.66 14.64 18.37
N GLN A 124 -3.97 14.75 18.12
CA GLN A 124 -4.97 15.09 19.14
C GLN A 124 -5.67 13.86 19.75
N ILE A 125 -5.34 12.63 19.32
CA ILE A 125 -5.92 11.39 19.86
C ILE A 125 -5.03 10.81 20.97
N HIS A 126 -4.57 11.66 21.88
CA HIS A 126 -3.74 11.29 23.02
C HIS A 126 -4.55 11.27 24.32
#